data_AF-A0A7X5QMC6-F1
#
_entry.id   AF-A0A7X5QMC6-F1
#
_cell.length_a   1.000
_cell.length_b   1.000
_cell.length_c   1.000
_cell.angle_alpha   90.00
_cell.angle_beta   90.00
_cell.angle_gamma   90.00
#
_symmetry.space_group_name_H-M   'P 1'
#
loop_
_entity.id
_entity.type
_entity.pdbx_description
1 polymer ?
#
loop_
_entity_poly.entity_id
_entity_poly.type
_entity_poly.pdbx_seq_one_letter_code
_entity_poly.pdbx_strand_id
1 'polypeptide(L)'
;MQDIIEGFLQFQREIFPKRCKLFKRLATSQNPRILFVACSDSHVVPELLTQREPARIDSMARENVIAQIANIKTHPSVAFALEQGHLNLHGWIYDIEAGSIDALDGLLGQFVSLADYPHVSATQSMFHHGI
;
A
#
# COMPACT_ATOMS: atom_id res chain seq x y z
N MET A 1 8.84 19.04 -19.97
CA MET A 1 8.21 18.21 -21.03
C MET A 1 9.23 17.54 -21.93
N GLN A 2 10.27 18.25 -22.39
CA GLN A 2 11.36 17.63 -23.16
C GLN A 2 12.04 16.48 -22.40
N ASP A 3 12.28 16.63 -21.09
CA ASP A 3 12.93 15.59 -20.28
C ASP A 3 12.10 14.30 -20.16
N ILE A 4 10.78 14.42 -20.11
CA ILE A 4 9.86 13.27 -20.08
C ILE A 4 9.91 12.53 -21.42
N ILE A 5 9.92 13.28 -22.52
CA ILE A 5 10.00 12.71 -23.87
C ILE A 5 11.36 12.02 -24.05
N GLU A 6 12.44 12.64 -23.61
CA GLU A 6 13.78 12.06 -23.67
C GLU A 6 13.89 10.78 -22.84
N GLY A 7 13.36 10.78 -21.62
CA GLY A 7 13.28 9.58 -20.78
C GLY A 7 12.47 8.45 -21.42
N PHE A 8 11.35 8.77 -22.08
CA PHE A 8 10.57 7.78 -22.83
C PHE A 8 11.35 7.21 -24.03
N LEU A 9 12.05 8.07 -24.77
CA LEU A 9 12.86 7.64 -25.91
C LEU A 9 14.04 6.76 -25.45
N GLN A 10 14.67 7.08 -24.32
CA GLN A 10 15.70 6.23 -23.72
C GLN A 10 15.12 4.88 -23.30
N PHE A 11 13.95 4.86 -22.67
CA PHE A 11 13.25 3.62 -22.31
C PHE A 11 13.03 2.73 -23.55
N GLN A 12 12.53 3.30 -24.66
CA GLN A 12 12.31 2.57 -25.91
C GLN A 12 13.60 2.01 -26.52
N ARG A 13 14.72 2.74 -26.41
CA ARG A 13 16.02 2.32 -26.97
C ARG A 13 16.73 1.28 -26.11
N GLU A 14 16.71 1.43 -24.80
CA GLU A 14 17.64 0.71 -23.92
C GLU A 14 16.97 -0.32 -23.00
N ILE A 15 15.76 -0.03 -22.53
CA ILE A 15 15.10 -0.83 -21.50
C ILE A 15 14.09 -1.79 -22.14
N PHE A 16 13.23 -1.29 -23.02
CA PHE A 16 12.19 -2.08 -23.67
C PHE A 16 12.77 -3.28 -24.46
N PRO A 17 13.83 -3.15 -25.28
CA PRO A 17 14.36 -4.29 -26.04
C PRO A 17 14.90 -5.38 -25.11
N LYS A 18 15.61 -5.00 -24.03
CA LYS A 18 16.16 -5.93 -23.03
C LYS A 18 15.07 -6.67 -22.26
N ARG A 19 13.87 -6.07 -22.13
CA ARG A 19 12.73 -6.62 -21.37
C ARG A 19 11.52 -6.96 -22.25
N CYS A 20 11.67 -7.02 -23.56
CA CYS A 20 10.54 -7.15 -24.50
C CYS A 20 9.71 -8.41 -24.26
N LYS A 21 10.35 -9.53 -23.88
CA LYS A 21 9.66 -10.76 -23.47
C LYS A 21 8.76 -10.57 -22.25
N LEU A 22 9.22 -9.80 -21.25
CA LEU A 22 8.43 -9.46 -20.06
C LEU A 22 7.20 -8.62 -20.45
N PHE A 23 7.39 -7.56 -21.23
CA PHE A 23 6.28 -6.70 -21.64
C PHE A 23 5.26 -7.44 -22.52
N LYS A 24 5.70 -8.30 -23.44
CA LYS A 24 4.79 -9.16 -24.22
C LYS A 24 3.98 -10.10 -23.33
N ARG A 25 4.59 -10.69 -22.30
CA ARG A 25 3.89 -11.54 -21.33
C ARG A 25 2.88 -10.73 -20.50
N LEU A 26 3.28 -9.55 -20.02
CA LEU A 26 2.39 -8.68 -19.25
C LEU A 26 1.22 -8.16 -20.09
N ALA A 27 1.40 -7.97 -21.40
CA ALA A 27 0.34 -7.54 -22.31
C ALA A 27 -0.75 -8.60 -22.54
N THR A 28 -0.42 -9.89 -22.40
CA THR A 28 -1.38 -10.98 -22.67
C THR A 28 -2.02 -11.56 -21.42
N SER A 29 -1.42 -11.40 -20.24
CA SER A 29 -2.00 -11.91 -18.98
C SER A 29 -1.47 -11.16 -17.76
N GLN A 30 -2.38 -10.87 -16.82
CA GLN A 30 -2.08 -10.39 -15.48
C GLN A 30 -2.79 -11.28 -14.47
N ASN A 31 -2.06 -11.73 -13.44
CA ASN A 31 -2.61 -12.42 -12.27
C ASN A 31 -2.01 -11.81 -10.99
N PRO A 32 -2.33 -10.55 -10.66
CA PRO A 32 -1.76 -9.88 -9.50
C PRO A 32 -2.26 -10.55 -8.23
N ARG A 33 -1.33 -10.91 -7.34
CA ARG A 33 -1.66 -11.46 -6.02
C ARG A 33 -1.92 -10.39 -4.97
N ILE A 34 -1.59 -9.14 -5.28
CA ILE A 34 -1.63 -8.00 -4.36
C ILE A 34 -2.22 -6.80 -5.12
N LEU A 35 -3.17 -6.13 -4.49
CA LEU A 35 -3.61 -4.78 -4.86
C LEU A 35 -2.96 -3.80 -3.88
N PHE A 36 -2.30 -2.77 -4.39
CA PHE A 36 -1.69 -1.72 -3.57
C PHE A 36 -2.46 -0.41 -3.76
N VAL A 37 -2.97 0.15 -2.67
CA VAL A 37 -3.63 1.46 -2.67
C VAL A 37 -2.69 2.44 -1.98
N ALA A 38 -2.13 3.38 -2.75
CA ALA A 38 -1.19 4.39 -2.26
C ALA A 38 -1.78 5.79 -2.39
N CYS A 39 -1.25 6.74 -1.62
CA CYS A 39 -1.49 8.15 -1.89
C CYS A 39 -0.82 8.54 -3.22
N SER A 40 -1.46 9.42 -4.00
CA SER A 40 -0.90 9.96 -5.25
C SER A 40 0.21 11.00 -5.03
N ASP A 41 0.62 11.22 -3.78
CA ASP A 41 1.37 12.39 -3.40
C ASP A 41 2.75 12.48 -4.07
N SER A 42 3.14 13.71 -4.44
CA SER A 42 4.46 14.03 -4.99
C SER A 42 5.30 14.92 -4.06
N HIS A 43 4.97 14.85 -2.76
CA HIS A 43 5.49 15.60 -1.60
C HIS A 43 4.70 16.86 -1.21
N VAL A 44 3.40 16.72 -0.96
CA VAL A 44 2.68 17.62 -0.06
C VAL A 44 3.28 17.47 1.33
N VAL A 45 3.79 18.58 1.87
CA VAL A 45 4.23 18.71 3.26
C VAL A 45 3.01 19.23 4.03
N PRO A 46 2.19 18.38 4.65
CA PRO A 46 0.90 18.80 5.18
C PRO A 46 1.05 19.82 6.32
N GLU A 47 2.21 19.90 6.96
CA GLU A 47 2.58 20.90 7.96
C GLU A 47 2.49 22.31 7.38
N LEU A 48 3.04 22.52 6.17
CA LEU A 48 3.04 23.79 5.46
C LEU A 48 1.62 24.21 5.04
N LEU A 49 0.74 23.25 4.72
CA LEU A 49 -0.63 23.53 4.29
C LEU A 49 -1.60 23.72 5.45
N THR A 50 -1.43 22.96 6.53
CA THR A 50 -2.39 22.92 7.64
C THR A 50 -1.97 23.80 8.82
N GLN A 51 -0.75 24.35 8.81
CA GLN A 51 -0.15 25.09 9.93
C GLN A 51 -0.23 24.29 11.26
N ARG A 52 -0.09 22.96 11.16
CA ARG A 52 -0.11 22.06 12.30
C ARG A 52 1.27 21.45 12.52
N GLU A 53 1.56 21.16 13.78
CA GLU A 53 2.75 20.42 14.18
C GLU A 53 2.83 19.05 13.48
N PRO A 54 4.04 18.58 13.09
CA PRO A 54 4.26 17.30 12.40
C PRO A 54 3.56 16.11 13.08
N ALA A 55 3.61 16.04 14.41
CA ALA A 55 2.97 14.97 15.18
C ALA A 55 1.45 14.86 14.95
N ARG A 56 0.77 15.98 14.62
CA ARG A 56 -0.67 15.96 14.28
C ARG A 56 -0.93 15.50 12.86
N ILE A 57 -0.02 15.76 11.93
CA ILE A 57 -0.09 15.26 10.55
C ILE A 57 0.11 13.74 10.53
N ASP A 58 1.08 13.23 11.28
CA ASP A 58 1.30 11.78 11.41
C ASP A 58 0.07 11.07 11.97
N SER A 59 -0.56 11.68 12.98
CA SER A 59 -1.82 11.17 13.55
C SER A 59 -2.93 11.13 12.49
N MET A 60 -3.05 12.17 11.66
CA MET A 60 -4.04 12.20 10.58
C MET A 60 -3.77 11.16 9.50
N ALA A 61 -2.51 10.91 9.14
CA ALA A 61 -2.16 9.88 8.17
C ALA A 61 -2.53 8.48 8.71
N ARG A 62 -2.24 8.21 9.98
CA ARG A 62 -2.61 6.97 10.67
C ARG A 62 -4.12 6.78 10.74
N GLU A 63 -4.86 7.83 11.12
CA GLU A 63 -6.33 7.82 11.14
C GLU A 63 -6.91 7.58 9.74
N ASN A 64 -6.33 8.20 8.70
CA ASN A 64 -6.74 7.98 7.32
C ASN A 64 -6.55 6.50 6.91
N VAL A 65 -5.41 5.88 7.25
CA VAL A 65 -5.20 4.44 6.99
C VAL A 65 -6.28 3.60 7.69
N ILE A 66 -6.56 3.87 8.96
CA ILE A 66 -7.60 3.14 9.72
C ILE A 66 -8.97 3.31 9.05
N ALA A 67 -9.34 4.54 8.69
CA ALA A 67 -10.62 4.83 8.03
C ALA A 67 -10.72 4.14 6.66
N GLN A 68 -9.66 4.13 5.87
CA GLN A 68 -9.65 3.48 4.57
C GLN A 68 -9.74 1.95 4.68
N ILE A 69 -9.06 1.34 5.66
CA ILE A 69 -9.24 -0.08 5.98
C ILE A 69 -10.69 -0.36 6.35
N ALA A 70 -11.30 0.46 7.22
CA ALA A 70 -12.70 0.29 7.61
C ALA A 70 -13.64 0.40 6.40
N ASN A 71 -13.43 1.38 5.52
CA ASN A 71 -14.21 1.56 4.30
C ASN A 71 -14.08 0.37 3.34
N ILE A 72 -12.84 -0.11 3.10
CA ILE A 72 -12.58 -1.25 2.21
C ILE A 72 -13.28 -2.51 2.72
N LYS A 73 -13.29 -2.74 4.04
CA LYS A 73 -14.02 -3.86 4.67
C LYS A 73 -15.52 -3.83 4.40
N THR A 74 -16.13 -2.67 4.13
CA THR A 74 -17.57 -2.57 3.83
C THR A 74 -17.95 -3.00 2.43
N HIS A 75 -16.98 -3.12 1.51
CA HIS A 75 -17.28 -3.50 0.12
C HIS A 75 -17.67 -4.99 0.05
N PRO A 76 -18.82 -5.37 -0.54
CA PRO A 76 -19.34 -6.75 -0.45
C PRO A 76 -18.37 -7.85 -0.91
N SER A 77 -17.61 -7.61 -1.98
CA SER A 77 -16.64 -8.59 -2.49
C SER A 77 -15.44 -8.77 -1.55
N VAL A 78 -15.03 -7.69 -0.88
CA VAL A 78 -13.95 -7.69 0.11
C VAL A 78 -14.44 -8.37 1.38
N ALA A 79 -15.60 -7.98 1.91
CA ALA A 79 -16.20 -8.59 3.09
C ALA A 79 -16.32 -10.12 2.93
N PHE A 80 -16.88 -10.57 1.81
CA PHE A 80 -17.00 -11.99 1.49
C PHE A 80 -15.62 -12.68 1.42
N ALA A 81 -14.64 -12.09 0.73
CA ALA A 81 -13.30 -12.68 0.61
C ALA A 81 -12.55 -12.74 1.96
N LEU A 82 -12.77 -11.76 2.84
CA LEU A 82 -12.23 -11.76 4.21
C LEU A 82 -12.86 -12.87 5.05
N GLU A 83 -14.19 -13.03 4.99
CA GLU A 83 -14.91 -14.10 5.69
C GLU A 83 -14.45 -15.50 5.25
N GLN A 84 -14.14 -15.67 3.95
CA GLN A 84 -13.60 -16.93 3.42
C GLN A 84 -12.10 -17.13 3.70
N GLY A 85 -11.43 -16.17 4.34
CA GLY A 85 -9.98 -16.24 4.59
C GLY A 85 -9.12 -16.17 3.31
N HIS A 86 -9.70 -15.74 2.18
CA HIS A 86 -9.03 -15.64 0.89
C HIS A 86 -8.35 -14.28 0.68
N LEU A 87 -8.56 -13.33 1.59
CA LEU A 87 -8.01 -11.99 1.52
C LEU A 87 -7.43 -11.59 2.87
N ASN A 88 -6.33 -10.83 2.83
CA ASN A 88 -5.81 -10.09 3.97
C ASN A 88 -5.68 -8.61 3.57
N LEU A 89 -5.97 -7.71 4.51
CA LEU A 89 -5.74 -6.28 4.36
C LEU A 89 -4.62 -5.85 5.29
N HIS A 90 -3.70 -5.06 4.75
CA HIS A 90 -2.62 -4.43 5.50
C HIS A 90 -2.78 -2.91 5.39
N GLY A 91 -2.58 -2.20 6.50
CA GLY A 91 -2.54 -0.75 6.53
C GLY A 91 -1.15 -0.29 6.94
N TRP A 92 -0.47 0.48 6.09
CA TRP A 92 0.92 0.90 6.29
C TRP A 92 1.07 2.42 6.30
N ILE A 93 2.01 2.90 7.11
CA ILE A 93 2.57 4.24 7.07
C ILE A 93 4.04 4.09 6.70
N TYR A 94 4.44 4.75 5.62
CA TYR A 94 5.85 4.83 5.22
C TYR A 94 6.43 6.16 5.68
N ASP A 95 7.46 6.09 6.52
CA ASP A 95 8.26 7.25 6.89
C ASP A 95 9.36 7.44 5.86
N ILE A 96 9.32 8.56 5.12
CA ILE A 96 10.27 8.85 4.05
C ILE A 96 11.65 9.23 4.62
N GLU A 97 11.69 9.91 5.77
CA GLU A 97 12.93 10.37 6.40
C GLU A 97 13.68 9.20 7.03
N ALA A 98 12.96 8.37 7.79
CA ALA A 98 13.53 7.20 8.46
C ALA A 98 13.68 5.98 7.53
N GLY A 99 12.97 5.94 6.40
CA GLY A 99 12.93 4.78 5.50
C GLY A 99 12.28 3.55 6.15
N SER A 100 11.39 3.76 7.12
CA SER A 100 10.74 2.70 7.91
C SER A 100 9.25 2.56 7.53
N ILE A 101 8.68 1.41 7.87
CA ILE A 101 7.24 1.14 7.69
C ILE A 101 6.65 0.74 9.03
N ASP A 102 5.61 1.47 9.42
CA ASP A 102 4.72 1.09 10.50
C ASP A 102 3.45 0.45 9.92
N ALA A 103 3.02 -0.65 10.52
CA ALA A 103 1.86 -1.40 10.09
C ALA A 103 0.79 -1.47 11.18
N LEU A 104 -0.47 -1.31 10.77
CA LEU A 104 -1.62 -1.41 11.65
C LEU A 104 -1.85 -2.86 12.06
N ASP A 105 -1.71 -3.12 13.36
CA ASP A 105 -2.14 -4.36 14.00
C ASP A 105 -3.66 -4.30 14.24
N GLY A 106 -4.39 -5.17 13.52
CA GLY A 106 -5.84 -5.28 13.65
C GLY A 106 -6.32 -5.83 15.00
N LEU A 107 -5.46 -6.48 15.78
CA LEU A 107 -5.77 -6.97 17.13
C LEU A 107 -5.62 -5.88 18.17
N LEU A 108 -4.48 -5.18 18.14
CA LEU A 108 -4.15 -4.18 19.15
C LEU A 108 -4.73 -2.81 18.82
N GLY A 109 -5.13 -2.57 17.57
CA GLY A 109 -5.57 -1.26 17.08
C GLY A 109 -4.45 -0.23 17.08
N GLN A 110 -3.19 -0.68 17.00
CA GLN A 110 -1.99 0.13 17.11
C GLN A 110 -1.08 -0.08 15.91
N PHE A 111 -0.22 0.89 15.64
CA PHE A 111 0.82 0.76 14.64
C PHE A 111 2.09 0.18 15.26
N VAL A 112 2.65 -0.83 14.62
CA VAL A 112 3.89 -1.50 15.03
C VAL A 112 4.88 -1.52 13.87
N SER A 113 6.17 -1.56 14.19
CA SER A 113 7.25 -1.68 13.19
C SER A 113 7.06 -2.95 12.36
N LEU A 114 6.95 -2.80 11.03
CA LEU A 114 6.81 -3.94 10.12
C LEU A 114 8.09 -4.78 10.07
N ALA A 115 9.25 -4.17 10.32
CA ALA A 115 10.53 -4.88 10.38
C ALA A 115 10.57 -5.88 11.55
N ASP A 116 9.99 -5.49 12.69
CA ASP A 116 9.95 -6.32 13.89
C ASP A 116 8.78 -7.32 13.86
N TYR A 117 7.68 -6.96 13.21
CA TYR A 117 6.46 -7.76 13.11
C TYR A 117 6.03 -7.99 11.65
N PRO A 118 6.77 -8.78 10.85
CA PRO A 118 6.57 -8.88 9.39
C PRO A 118 5.25 -9.57 8.97
N HIS A 119 4.55 -10.19 9.91
CA HIS A 119 3.29 -10.91 9.67
C HIS A 119 2.05 -10.15 10.15
N VAL A 120 2.23 -8.93 10.64
CA VAL A 120 1.12 -8.10 11.13
C VAL A 120 0.16 -7.72 10.00
N SER A 121 -1.12 -7.68 10.33
CA SER A 121 -2.21 -7.44 9.37
C SER A 121 -3.33 -6.63 10.04
N ALA A 122 -4.00 -5.79 9.26
CA ALA A 122 -5.14 -4.98 9.70
C ALA A 122 -6.46 -5.78 9.69
N THR A 123 -6.44 -6.94 9.05
CA THR A 123 -7.48 -7.98 9.16
C THR A 123 -6.88 -9.20 9.82
N GLN A 124 -7.55 -9.72 10.83
CA GLN A 124 -7.22 -11.05 11.32
C GLN A 124 -7.90 -12.08 10.43
N SER A 125 -7.16 -13.07 9.94
CA SER A 125 -7.74 -14.35 9.59
C SER A 125 -7.95 -15.07 10.92
N MET A 126 -9.20 -15.23 11.36
CA MET A 126 -9.50 -16.22 12.40
C MET A 126 -9.16 -17.58 11.78
N PHE A 127 -7.96 -18.09 12.02
CA PHE A 127 -7.65 -19.47 11.72
C PHE A 127 -8.63 -20.34 12.52
N HIS A 128 -9.65 -20.87 11.83
CA HIS A 128 -10.34 -22.08 12.25
C HIS A 128 -9.31 -23.21 12.16
N HIS A 129 -8.61 -23.46 13.28
CA HIS A 129 -7.98 -24.75 13.52
C HIS A 129 -9.09 -25.71 13.95
N GLY A 130 -9.46 -26.63 13.06
CA GLY A 130 -10.50 -27.65 13.24
C GLY A 130 -11.34 -27.70 11.96
N ILE A 131 -11.32 -28.77 11.16
CA ILE A 131 -11.39 -30.20 11.49
C ILE A 131 -10.44 -30.99 10.58
#